data_AF-A0A3D0YWA1-F1
#
_entry.id   AF-A0A3D0YWA1-F1
#
_cell.length_a   1.000
_cell.length_b   1.000
_cell.length_c   1.000
_cell.angle_alpha   90.00
_cell.angle_beta   90.00
_cell.angle_gamma   90.00
#
_symmetry.space_group_name_H-M   'P 1'
#
loop_
_entity.id
_entity.type
_entity.pdbx_description
1 polymer ?
#
loop_
_entity_poly.entity_id
_entity_poly.type
_entity_poly.pdbx_seq_one_letter_code
_entity_poly.pdbx_strand_id
1 'polypeptide(L)'
;MLAIGLATLGCYLLVTGGAEGLALSTAGVAAGLASAALWALYALGGEALAGREDSWDVLLWVLFLSALAWSPARSPAAAWTDSVRLIPWPALALVAIVGTLAPLGLYLAGLRTLTAGKATLTATLEPAVAAAAAYLMLGEALALAQIAGALLVLAAVLTLRPLSPPNQRTAD
;
A
#
# COMPACT_ATOMS: atom_id res chain seq x y z
N MET A 1 -4.44 18.58 6.33
CA MET A 1 -3.13 18.74 7.03
C MET A 1 -3.11 18.00 8.35
N LEU A 2 -4.07 18.20 9.26
CA LEU A 2 -4.15 17.43 10.52
C LEU A 2 -4.15 15.90 10.30
N ALA A 3 -5.02 15.39 9.43
CA ALA A 3 -5.12 13.96 9.14
C ALA A 3 -3.81 13.35 8.61
N ILE A 4 -3.10 14.08 7.74
CA ILE A 4 -1.80 13.67 7.21
C ILE A 4 -0.76 13.65 8.33
N GLY A 5 -0.70 14.67 9.18
CA GLY A 5 0.22 14.70 10.31
C GLY A 5 0.00 13.53 11.28
N LEU A 6 -1.27 13.22 11.59
CA LEU A 6 -1.63 12.08 12.42
C LEU A 6 -1.23 10.74 11.78
N ALA A 7 -1.49 10.56 10.49
CA ALA A 7 -1.15 9.33 9.79
C ALA A 7 0.37 9.14 9.68
N THR A 8 1.13 10.18 9.33
CA THR A 8 2.59 10.11 9.22
C THR A 8 3.23 9.78 10.57
N LEU A 9 2.83 10.49 11.64
CA LEU A 9 3.34 10.20 12.99
C LEU A 9 2.92 8.81 13.46
N GLY A 10 1.67 8.44 13.21
CA GLY A 10 1.12 7.13 13.55
C GLY A 10 1.88 5.98 12.89
N CYS A 11 2.07 6.04 11.57
CA CYS A 11 2.87 5.07 10.81
C CYS A 11 4.32 5.00 11.30
N TYR A 12 4.95 6.15 11.56
CA TYR A 12 6.30 6.18 12.09
C TYR A 12 6.41 5.43 13.43
N LEU A 13 5.55 5.73 14.40
CA LEU A 13 5.57 5.08 15.71
C LEU A 13 5.23 3.59 15.62
N LEU A 14 4.30 3.24 14.75
CA LEU A 14 3.84 1.88 14.54
C LEU A 14 4.92 0.97 13.94
N VAL A 15 5.65 1.47 12.94
CA VAL A 15 6.70 0.73 12.24
C VAL A 15 7.99 0.68 13.06
N THR A 16 8.36 1.77 13.71
CA THR A 16 9.64 1.85 14.45
C THR A 16 9.54 1.35 15.89
N GLY A 17 8.32 1.24 16.44
CA GLY A 17 8.11 0.95 17.85
C GLY A 17 8.69 2.00 18.80
N GLY A 18 8.96 3.21 18.32
CA GLY A 18 9.63 4.26 19.09
C GLY A 18 11.13 4.02 19.30
N ALA A 19 11.75 3.16 18.48
CA ALA A 19 13.18 2.90 18.56
C ALA A 19 14.00 4.17 18.29
N GLU A 20 14.91 4.48 19.21
CA GLU A 20 15.93 5.51 19.03
C GLU A 20 17.14 4.92 18.28
N GLY A 21 17.74 5.69 17.37
CA GLY A 21 18.96 5.27 16.66
C GLY A 21 18.74 4.42 15.40
N LEU A 22 17.70 4.72 14.61
CA LEU A 22 17.49 4.11 13.28
C LEU A 22 18.76 4.22 12.42
N ALA A 23 19.31 3.08 12.02
CA ALA A 23 20.43 2.99 11.09
C ALA A 23 19.94 3.29 9.66
N LEU A 24 19.82 4.59 9.34
CA LEU A 24 19.38 5.06 8.03
C LEU A 24 20.56 5.08 7.06
N SER A 25 20.44 4.33 5.96
CA SER A 25 21.36 4.45 4.83
C SER A 25 20.82 5.47 3.83
N THR A 26 21.70 6.29 3.24
CA THR A 26 21.31 7.27 2.21
C THR A 26 20.61 6.59 1.03
N ALA A 27 21.09 5.40 0.64
CA ALA A 27 20.49 4.59 -0.42
C ALA A 27 19.07 4.12 -0.05
N GLY A 28 18.84 3.68 1.19
CA GLY A 28 17.52 3.26 1.67
C GLY A 28 16.52 4.41 1.70
N VAL A 29 16.95 5.58 2.19
CA VAL A 29 16.12 6.79 2.20
C VAL A 29 15.77 7.23 0.77
N ALA A 30 16.75 7.24 -0.15
CA ALA A 30 16.50 7.58 -1.55
C ALA A 30 15.54 6.59 -2.22
N ALA A 31 15.70 5.29 -1.99
CA ALA A 31 14.81 4.26 -2.51
C ALA A 31 13.38 4.38 -1.93
N GLY A 32 13.25 4.68 -0.64
CA GLY A 32 11.96 4.92 0.02
C GLY A 32 11.23 6.13 -0.56
N LEU A 33 11.93 7.25 -0.77
CA LEU A 33 11.36 8.44 -1.40
C LEU A 33 10.97 8.19 -2.85
N ALA A 34 11.79 7.47 -3.61
CA ALA A 34 11.47 7.08 -4.98
C ALA A 34 10.23 6.17 -5.02
N SER A 35 10.11 5.21 -4.10
CA SER A 35 8.94 4.36 -3.95
C SER A 35 7.68 5.17 -3.63
N ALA A 36 7.75 6.12 -2.70
CA ALA A 36 6.64 7.01 -2.36
C ALA A 36 6.19 7.86 -3.57
N ALA A 37 7.14 8.35 -4.37
CA ALA A 37 6.82 9.10 -5.60
C ALA A 37 6.14 8.21 -6.65
N LEU A 38 6.64 6.99 -6.88
CA LEU A 38 6.02 6.03 -7.80
C LEU A 38 4.62 5.64 -7.33
N TRP A 39 4.42 5.43 -6.02
CA TRP A 39 3.10 5.17 -5.45
C TRP A 39 2.14 6.34 -5.67
N ALA A 40 2.59 7.58 -5.48
CA ALA A 40 1.79 8.77 -5.74
C ALA A 40 1.38 8.86 -7.22
N LEU A 41 2.30 8.57 -8.15
CA LEU A 41 1.99 8.51 -9.58
C LEU A 41 0.96 7.43 -9.90
N TYR A 42 1.10 6.24 -9.30
CA TYR A 42 0.13 5.15 -9.44
C TYR A 42 -1.26 5.54 -8.92
N ALA A 43 -1.33 6.15 -7.72
CA ALA A 43 -2.58 6.58 -7.13
C ALA A 43 -3.28 7.68 -7.95
N LEU A 44 -2.53 8.70 -8.40
CA LEU A 44 -3.07 9.79 -9.22
C LEU A 44 -3.47 9.31 -10.62
N GLY A 45 -2.65 8.47 -11.25
CA GLY A 45 -2.97 7.86 -12.54
C GLY A 45 -4.19 6.96 -12.43
N GLY A 46 -4.27 6.15 -11.37
CA GLY A 46 -5.43 5.31 -11.06
C GLY A 46 -6.71 6.12 -10.88
N GLU A 47 -6.67 7.23 -10.14
CA GLU A 47 -7.82 8.15 -10.00
C GLU A 47 -8.25 8.74 -11.35
N ALA A 48 -7.29 9.14 -12.19
CA ALA A 48 -7.57 9.68 -13.53
C ALA A 48 -8.21 8.65 -14.47
N LEU A 49 -7.88 7.37 -14.31
CA LEU A 49 -8.39 6.25 -15.12
C LEU A 49 -9.69 5.65 -14.55
N ALA A 50 -9.95 5.78 -13.24
CA ALA A 50 -11.05 5.12 -12.53
C ALA A 50 -12.46 5.44 -13.08
N GLY A 51 -12.63 6.56 -13.79
CA GLY A 51 -13.90 6.93 -14.44
C GLY A 51 -13.98 6.61 -15.93
N ARG A 52 -12.89 6.14 -16.55
CA ARG A 52 -12.77 5.98 -18.01
C ARG A 52 -12.54 4.53 -18.43
N GLU A 53 -11.87 3.77 -17.59
CA GLU A 53 -11.47 2.39 -17.85
C GLU A 53 -11.98 1.46 -16.74
N ASP A 54 -12.08 0.18 -17.05
CA ASP A 54 -12.37 -0.84 -16.04
C ASP A 54 -11.14 -1.09 -15.17
N SER A 55 -11.33 -1.16 -13.85
CA SER A 55 -10.24 -1.30 -12.88
C SER A 55 -9.39 -2.55 -13.11
N TRP A 56 -9.98 -3.61 -13.66
CA TRP A 56 -9.29 -4.86 -13.99
C TRP A 56 -8.36 -4.73 -15.20
N ASP A 57 -8.74 -3.93 -16.21
CA ASP A 57 -7.90 -3.69 -17.38
C ASP A 57 -6.68 -2.84 -17.03
N VAL A 58 -6.89 -1.80 -16.21
CA VAL A 58 -5.80 -1.00 -15.64
C VAL A 58 -4.86 -1.90 -14.82
N LEU A 59 -5.41 -2.79 -13.99
CA LEU A 59 -4.63 -3.71 -13.18
C LEU A 59 -3.81 -4.69 -14.03
N LEU A 60 -4.41 -5.25 -15.09
CA LEU A 60 -3.74 -6.15 -16.02
C LEU A 60 -2.50 -5.49 -16.63
N TRP A 61 -2.65 -4.27 -17.16
CA TRP A 61 -1.54 -3.54 -17.76
C TRP A 61 -0.47 -3.15 -16.74
N VAL A 62 -0.87 -2.72 -15.54
CA VAL A 62 0.09 -2.39 -14.47
C VAL A 62 0.90 -3.62 -14.08
N LEU A 63 0.27 -4.77 -13.86
CA LEU A 63 0.97 -6.01 -13.51
C LEU A 63 1.86 -6.51 -14.66
N PHE A 64 1.37 -6.42 -15.89
CA PHE A 64 2.12 -6.82 -17.08
C PHE A 64 3.38 -5.98 -17.26
N LEU A 65 3.26 -4.65 -17.21
CA LEU A 65 4.39 -3.73 -17.33
C LEU A 65 5.36 -3.87 -16.15
N SER A 66 4.85 -4.13 -14.95
CA SER A 66 5.69 -4.41 -13.76
C SER A 66 6.51 -5.69 -13.94
N ALA A 67 5.90 -6.76 -14.44
CA ALA A 67 6.60 -8.00 -14.75
C ALA A 67 7.67 -7.80 -15.83
N LEU A 68 7.37 -7.01 -16.88
CA LEU A 68 8.32 -6.69 -17.92
C LEU A 68 9.49 -5.84 -17.41
N ALA A 69 9.21 -4.83 -16.57
CA ALA A 69 10.23 -3.98 -15.96
C ALA A 69 11.15 -4.77 -15.01
N TRP A 70 10.64 -5.81 -14.35
CA TRP A 70 11.43 -6.67 -13.47
C TRP A 70 12.23 -7.76 -14.22
N SER A 71 11.82 -8.10 -15.45
CA SER A 71 12.43 -9.17 -16.26
C SER A 71 13.94 -9.04 -16.52
N PRO A 72 14.54 -7.84 -16.67
CA PRO A 72 15.99 -7.72 -16.85
C PRO A 72 16.78 -7.98 -15.56
N ALA A 73 16.19 -7.69 -14.39
CA ALA A 73 16.84 -7.89 -13.09
C ALA A 73 16.98 -9.39 -12.74
N ARG A 74 16.06 -10.22 -13.23
CA ARG A 74 16.13 -11.67 -13.12
C ARG A 74 15.54 -12.29 -14.37
N SER A 75 16.38 -12.91 -15.21
CA SER A 75 15.90 -13.49 -16.46
C SER A 75 14.80 -14.52 -16.16
N PRO A 76 13.67 -14.49 -16.89
CA PRO A 76 12.60 -15.45 -16.68
C PRO A 76 13.15 -16.87 -16.76
N ALA A 77 13.96 -17.16 -17.78
CA ALA A 77 14.59 -18.47 -17.98
C ALA A 77 15.40 -18.97 -16.78
N ALA A 78 16.17 -18.11 -16.10
CA ALA A 78 16.92 -18.49 -14.89
C ALA A 78 16.01 -18.73 -13.68
N ALA A 79 14.87 -18.02 -13.60
CA ALA A 79 13.89 -18.26 -12.53
C ALA A 79 13.20 -19.64 -12.67
N TRP A 80 13.05 -20.15 -13.90
CA TRP A 80 12.47 -21.48 -14.17
C TRP A 80 13.42 -22.63 -13.82
N THR A 81 14.74 -22.44 -13.91
CA THR A 81 15.72 -23.52 -13.67
C THR A 81 16.11 -23.68 -12.20
N ASP A 82 16.33 -22.59 -11.48
CA ASP A 82 16.91 -22.66 -10.12
C ASP A 82 15.85 -22.70 -9.01
N SER A 83 14.68 -22.11 -9.24
CA SER A 83 13.71 -21.82 -8.16
C SER A 83 12.42 -22.66 -8.20
N VAL A 84 12.05 -23.24 -9.34
CA VAL A 84 10.74 -23.91 -9.50
C VAL A 84 10.56 -25.15 -8.60
N ARG A 85 11.65 -25.85 -8.28
CA ARG A 85 11.61 -27.06 -7.43
C ARG A 85 11.48 -26.79 -5.93
N LEU A 86 11.79 -25.56 -5.47
CA LEU A 86 11.81 -25.21 -4.04
C LEU A 86 10.69 -24.25 -3.62
N ILE A 87 9.88 -23.77 -4.57
CA ILE A 87 8.79 -22.83 -4.28
C ILE A 87 7.56 -23.59 -3.75
N PRO A 88 7.05 -23.25 -2.55
CA PRO A 88 5.75 -23.71 -2.09
C PRO A 88 4.65 -22.99 -2.89
N TRP A 89 4.20 -23.61 -3.98
CA TRP A 89 3.15 -23.08 -4.88
C TRP A 89 1.91 -22.56 -4.16
N PRO A 90 1.37 -23.20 -3.10
CA PRO A 90 0.23 -22.66 -2.38
C PRO A 90 0.52 -21.31 -1.70
N ALA A 91 1.71 -21.15 -1.12
CA ALA A 91 2.11 -19.88 -0.49
C ALA A 91 2.35 -18.80 -1.54
N LEU A 92 2.94 -19.15 -2.69
CA LEU A 92 3.10 -18.22 -3.81
C LEU A 92 1.73 -17.75 -4.33
N ALA A 93 0.78 -18.67 -4.52
CA ALA A 93 -0.57 -18.33 -4.95
C ALA A 93 -1.28 -17.43 -3.94
N LEU A 94 -1.12 -17.70 -2.63
CA LEU A 94 -1.65 -16.85 -1.57
C LEU A 94 -1.10 -15.42 -1.66
N VAL A 95 0.22 -15.25 -1.78
CA VAL A 95 0.84 -13.92 -1.90
C VAL A 95 0.40 -13.23 -3.20
N ALA A 96 0.40 -13.93 -4.33
CA ALA A 96 0.04 -13.34 -5.62
C ALA A 96 -1.44 -12.89 -5.66
N ILE A 97 -2.36 -13.69 -5.13
CA ILE A 97 -3.78 -13.41 -5.22
C ILE A 97 -4.21 -12.50 -4.07
N VAL A 98 -3.91 -12.86 -2.82
CA VAL A 98 -4.40 -12.16 -1.62
C VAL A 98 -3.48 -11.02 -1.22
N GLY A 99 -2.17 -11.13 -1.46
CA GLY A 99 -1.20 -10.06 -1.15
C GLY A 99 -1.03 -9.02 -2.26
N THR A 100 -1.36 -9.35 -3.51
CA THR A 100 -1.11 -8.46 -4.66
C THR A 100 -2.38 -8.17 -5.47
N LEU A 101 -2.97 -9.19 -6.09
CA LEU A 101 -4.07 -8.99 -7.04
C LEU A 101 -5.31 -8.37 -6.37
N ALA A 102 -5.77 -8.96 -5.28
CA ALA A 102 -6.97 -8.49 -4.58
C ALA A 102 -6.78 -7.10 -3.95
N PRO A 103 -5.70 -6.79 -3.21
CA PRO A 103 -5.49 -5.45 -2.65
C PRO A 103 -5.37 -4.37 -3.73
N LEU A 104 -4.62 -4.61 -4.81
CA LEU A 104 -4.48 -3.64 -5.90
C LEU A 104 -5.79 -3.43 -6.66
N GLY A 105 -6.54 -4.50 -6.93
CA GLY A 105 -7.87 -4.41 -7.56
C GLY A 105 -8.86 -3.64 -6.69
N LEU A 106 -8.91 -3.94 -5.39
CA LEU A 106 -9.75 -3.22 -4.43
C LEU A 106 -9.35 -1.74 -4.28
N TYR A 107 -8.05 -1.44 -4.31
CA TYR A 107 -7.55 -0.07 -4.29
C TYR A 107 -8.01 0.72 -5.51
N LEU A 108 -7.82 0.17 -6.72
CA LEU A 108 -8.30 0.80 -7.96
C LEU A 108 -9.82 0.93 -8.01
N ALA A 109 -10.57 -0.05 -7.50
CA ALA A 109 -12.01 0.04 -7.37
C ALA A 109 -12.41 1.15 -6.39
N GLY A 110 -11.69 1.30 -5.27
CA GLY A 110 -11.89 2.37 -4.30
C GLY A 110 -11.70 3.76 -4.89
N LEU A 111 -10.74 3.93 -5.81
CA LEU A 111 -10.50 5.18 -6.52
C LEU A 111 -11.66 5.64 -7.43
N ARG A 112 -12.63 4.76 -7.72
CA ARG A 112 -13.88 5.16 -8.41
C ARG A 112 -14.78 6.02 -7.53
N THR A 113 -14.59 5.97 -6.22
CA THR A 113 -15.42 6.68 -5.23
C THR A 113 -14.62 7.64 -4.34
N LEU A 114 -13.33 7.39 -4.16
CA LEU A 114 -12.42 8.17 -3.35
C LEU A 114 -11.40 8.90 -4.21
N THR A 115 -11.02 10.12 -3.80
CA THR A 115 -9.84 10.76 -4.36
C THR A 115 -8.57 9.99 -3.95
N ALA A 116 -7.50 10.06 -4.73
CA ALA A 116 -6.23 9.39 -4.47
C ALA A 116 -5.69 9.67 -3.07
N GLY A 117 -5.83 10.93 -2.61
CA GLY A 117 -5.43 11.33 -1.25
C GLY A 117 -6.25 10.64 -0.15
N LYS A 118 -7.58 10.52 -0.32
CA LYS A 118 -8.44 9.83 0.65
C LYS A 118 -8.19 8.32 0.64
N ALA A 119 -8.05 7.72 -0.53
CA ALA A 119 -7.73 6.30 -0.67
C ALA A 119 -6.37 5.96 -0.05
N THR A 120 -5.32 6.75 -0.35
CA THR A 120 -3.97 6.56 0.22
C THR A 120 -3.98 6.75 1.74
N LEU A 121 -4.69 7.76 2.26
CA LEU A 121 -4.79 7.95 3.70
C LEU A 121 -5.53 6.78 4.38
N THR A 122 -6.58 6.26 3.74
CA THR A 122 -7.31 5.08 4.25
C THR A 122 -6.43 3.84 4.24
N ALA A 123 -5.58 3.67 3.22
CA ALA A 123 -4.62 2.56 3.13
C ALA A 123 -3.59 2.57 4.28
N THR A 124 -3.36 3.70 4.95
CA THR A 124 -2.49 3.74 6.14
C THR A 124 -3.01 2.90 7.32
N LEU A 125 -4.28 2.42 7.27
CA LEU A 125 -4.78 1.41 8.21
C LEU A 125 -4.05 0.07 8.11
N GLU A 126 -3.45 -0.25 6.96
CA GLU A 126 -2.77 -1.51 6.71
C GLU A 126 -1.76 -1.88 7.80
N PRO A 127 -0.76 -1.04 8.15
CA PRO A 127 0.18 -1.36 9.22
C PRO A 127 -0.50 -1.55 10.59
N ALA A 128 -1.63 -0.90 10.87
CA ALA A 128 -2.35 -1.08 12.14
C ALA A 128 -3.05 -2.44 12.19
N VAL A 129 -3.67 -2.86 11.07
CA VAL A 129 -4.24 -4.18 10.91
C VAL A 129 -3.15 -5.26 10.94
N ALA A 130 -2.00 -5.01 10.30
CA ALA A 130 -0.86 -5.92 10.32
C ALA A 130 -0.31 -6.12 11.74
N ALA A 131 -0.16 -5.04 12.53
CA ALA A 131 0.28 -5.12 13.92
C ALA A 131 -0.72 -5.90 14.79
N ALA A 132 -2.03 -5.68 14.60
CA ALA A 132 -3.07 -6.44 15.29
C ALA A 132 -3.04 -7.92 14.90
N ALA A 133 -2.85 -8.24 13.61
CA ALA A 133 -2.71 -9.61 13.14
C ALA A 133 -1.45 -10.28 13.71
N ALA A 134 -0.32 -9.58 13.77
CA ALA A 134 0.91 -10.08 14.40
C ALA A 134 0.70 -10.42 15.88
N TYR A 135 0.03 -9.55 16.64
CA TYR A 135 -0.33 -9.81 18.03
C TYR A 135 -1.25 -11.05 18.17
N LEU A 136 -2.33 -11.11 17.38
CA LEU A 136 -3.36 -12.16 17.53
C LEU A 136 -2.93 -13.52 16.99
N MET A 137 -2.21 -13.55 15.86
CA MET A 137 -1.91 -14.77 15.12
C MET A 137 -0.50 -15.29 15.39
N LEU A 138 0.47 -14.38 15.60
CA LEU A 138 1.87 -14.74 15.83
C LEU A 138 2.25 -14.65 17.32
N GLY A 139 1.42 -14.02 18.16
CA GLY A 139 1.70 -13.85 19.58
C GLY A 139 2.79 -12.81 19.86
N GLU A 140 3.05 -11.89 18.93
CA GLU A 140 4.05 -10.83 19.12
C GLU A 140 3.56 -9.79 20.13
N ALA A 141 4.44 -9.35 21.03
CA ALA A 141 4.13 -8.28 21.97
C ALA A 141 4.27 -6.90 21.30
N LEU A 142 3.21 -6.08 21.38
CA LEU A 142 3.23 -4.72 20.85
C LEU A 142 3.78 -3.74 21.89
N ALA A 143 4.77 -2.96 21.50
CA ALA A 143 5.26 -1.86 22.31
C ALA A 143 4.19 -0.75 22.44
N LEU A 144 4.25 0.02 23.53
CA LEU A 144 3.30 1.11 23.77
C LEU A 144 3.30 2.14 22.62
N ALA A 145 4.47 2.41 22.04
CA ALA A 145 4.60 3.27 20.87
C ALA A 145 3.87 2.71 19.64
N GLN A 146 3.87 1.39 19.44
CA GLN A 146 3.13 0.77 18.33
C GLN A 146 1.63 0.91 18.54
N ILE A 147 1.14 0.67 19.77
CA ILE A 147 -0.27 0.86 20.12
C ILE A 147 -0.68 2.33 19.89
N ALA A 148 0.11 3.29 20.38
CA ALA A 148 -0.13 4.70 20.16
C ALA A 148 -0.13 5.05 18.66
N GLY A 149 0.80 4.50 17.88
CA GLY A 149 0.88 4.66 16.44
C GLY A 149 -0.39 4.17 15.73
N ALA A 150 -0.88 2.97 16.08
CA ALA A 150 -2.13 2.43 15.55
C ALA A 150 -3.35 3.32 15.87
N LEU A 151 -3.44 3.86 17.10
CA LEU A 151 -4.51 4.77 17.49
C LEU A 151 -4.46 6.10 16.70
N LEU A 152 -3.27 6.63 16.43
CA LEU A 152 -3.09 7.84 15.63
C LEU A 152 -3.51 7.63 14.17
N VAL A 153 -3.16 6.48 13.58
CA VAL A 153 -3.62 6.10 12.23
C VAL A 153 -5.14 6.01 12.18
N LEU A 154 -5.75 5.34 13.16
CA LEU A 154 -7.22 5.26 13.25
C LEU A 154 -7.84 6.65 13.36
N ALA A 155 -7.32 7.51 14.23
CA ALA A 155 -7.77 8.90 14.35
C ALA A 155 -7.63 9.66 13.03
N ALA A 156 -6.52 9.50 12.31
CA ALA A 156 -6.30 10.11 11.00
C ALA A 156 -7.40 9.74 10.01
N VAL A 157 -7.73 8.46 9.89
CA VAL A 157 -8.79 7.99 8.99
C VAL A 157 -10.18 8.44 9.44
N LEU A 158 -10.47 8.45 10.74
CA LEU A 158 -11.75 8.92 11.27
C LEU A 158 -11.99 10.42 11.02
N THR A 159 -10.94 11.22 10.82
CA THR A 159 -11.09 12.64 10.43
C THR A 159 -11.46 12.83 8.96
N LEU A 160 -11.41 11.78 8.13
CA LEU A 160 -11.90 11.86 6.76
C LEU A 160 -13.42 12.08 6.76
N ARG A 161 -13.86 13.18 6.14
CA ARG A 161 -15.28 13.45 5.96
C ARG A 161 -15.93 12.44 5.00
N PRO A 162 -17.22 12.09 5.24
CA PRO A 162 -17.97 11.21 4.35
C PRO A 162 -17.96 11.74 2.90
N LEU A 163 -18.06 10.79 1.98
CA LEU A 163 -18.06 11.00 0.53
C LEU A 163 -19.07 12.08 0.12
N SER A 164 -18.60 13.17 -0.50
CA SER A 164 -19.51 14.03 -1.28
C SER A 164 -19.94 13.24 -2.52
N PRO A 165 -21.23 13.21 -2.87
CA PRO A 165 -21.71 12.46 -4.02
C PRO A 165 -21.03 12.95 -5.32
N PRO A 166 -20.79 12.04 -6.28
CA PRO A 166 -20.08 12.35 -7.51
C PRO A 166 -21.00 13.09 -8.50
N ASN A 167 -21.29 14.38 -8.27
CA ASN A 167 -21.92 15.23 -9.29
C ASN A 167 -21.80 16.76 -9.02
N GLN A 168 -20.59 17.28 -8.82
CA GLN A 168 -20.37 18.74 -8.74
C GLN A 168 -19.08 19.22 -9.44
N ARG A 169 -18.48 18.43 -10.35
CA ARG A 169 -17.26 18.82 -11.07
C ARG A 169 -17.47 19.32 -12.51
N THR A 170 -18.71 19.43 -13.00
CA THR A 170 -19.01 19.83 -14.39
C THR A 170 -20.02 20.97 -14.52
N ALA A 171 -20.16 21.81 -13.51
CA ALA A 171 -20.96 23.04 -13.61
C ALA A 171 -20.20 24.18 -12.96
N ASP A 172 -19.12 24.61 -13.62
CA ASP A 172 -18.52 25.95 -13.54
C ASP A 172 -17.59 26.14 -14.76
#